data_AF-A0A8E2JEH8-F1
#
_entry.id   AF-A0A8E2JEH8-F1
#
_cell.length_a   1.000
_cell.length_b   1.000
_cell.length_c   1.000
_cell.angle_alpha   90.00
_cell.angle_beta   90.00
_cell.angle_gamma   90.00
#
_symmetry.space_group_name_H-M   'P 1'
#
loop_
_entity.id
_entity.type
_entity.pdbx_description
1 polymer ?
#
loop_
_entity_poly.entity_id
_entity_poly.type
_entity_poly.pdbx_seq_one_letter_code
_entity_poly.pdbx_strand_id
1 'polypeptide(L)'
;MSTDTVWPAGFPTPVKDVILLFFSLADDKSSTAGPRLADEVFTPTGLMKNGAAKFEGTAEISKSREKAWDAYESRKHSVIKVFTHGDKADDLVVLGSLDAGFKNGKSAVGGFCVRIKVEGAEGSKPRLGLYEVFADHGPFVAAMKA
;
A
#
# COMPACT_ATOMS: atom_id res chain seq x y z
N MET A 1 1.10 8.15 10.32
CA MET A 1 0.23 6.95 10.31
C MET A 1 -0.57 6.91 11.59
N SER A 2 -1.74 6.27 11.59
CA SER A 2 -2.53 6.10 12.81
C SER A 2 -1.71 5.31 13.85
N THR A 3 -1.68 5.80 15.09
CA THR A 3 -1.04 5.15 16.25
C THR A 3 -1.81 3.90 16.72
N ASP A 4 -2.98 3.64 16.15
CA ASP A 4 -3.95 2.69 16.69
C ASP A 4 -4.04 1.40 15.86
N THR A 5 -3.08 1.14 14.97
CA THR A 5 -3.06 -0.10 14.18
C THR A 5 -3.00 -1.32 15.11
N VAL A 6 -3.95 -2.23 14.95
CA VAL A 6 -3.99 -3.50 15.66
C VAL A 6 -3.15 -4.54 14.92
N TRP A 7 -2.04 -4.94 15.53
CA TRP A 7 -1.13 -5.99 15.02
C TRP A 7 -1.37 -7.32 15.74
N PRO A 8 -1.11 -8.46 15.09
CA PRO A 8 -1.01 -9.75 15.78
C PRO A 8 0.01 -9.70 16.92
N ALA A 9 -0.22 -10.48 17.98
CA ALA A 9 0.76 -10.59 19.06
C ALA A 9 2.08 -11.16 18.54
N GLY A 10 3.22 -10.59 18.95
CA GLY A 10 4.54 -11.03 18.49
C GLY A 10 4.87 -10.73 17.03
N PHE A 11 4.10 -9.86 16.36
CA PHE A 11 4.32 -9.56 14.94
C PHE A 11 5.73 -8.99 14.66
N PRO A 12 6.47 -9.50 13.66
CA PRO A 12 7.85 -9.09 13.42
C PRO A 12 7.98 -7.60 13.06
N THR A 13 8.81 -6.87 13.79
CA THR A 13 9.08 -5.44 13.54
C THR A 13 9.55 -5.15 12.11
N PRO A 14 10.49 -5.92 11.51
CA PRO A 14 10.92 -5.64 10.13
C PRO A 14 9.78 -5.75 9.11
N VAL A 15 8.85 -6.68 9.30
CA VAL A 15 7.68 -6.85 8.43
C VAL A 15 6.70 -5.70 8.61
N LYS A 16 6.49 -5.25 9.85
CA LYS A 16 5.70 -4.05 10.14
C LYS A 16 6.31 -2.82 9.44
N ASP A 17 7.62 -2.64 9.53
CA ASP A 17 8.31 -1.47 8.98
C ASP A 17 8.19 -1.39 7.45
N VAL A 18 8.33 -2.51 6.73
CA VAL A 18 8.19 -2.50 5.26
C VAL A 18 6.74 -2.23 4.82
N ILE A 19 5.74 -2.73 5.55
CA ILE A 19 4.32 -2.44 5.29
C ILE A 19 4.02 -0.96 5.52
N LEU A 20 4.53 -0.39 6.62
CA LEU A 20 4.35 1.03 6.90
C LEU A 20 5.09 1.87 5.85
N LEU A 21 6.32 1.52 5.49
CA LEU A 21 7.06 2.21 4.43
C LEU A 21 6.27 2.22 3.11
N PHE A 22 5.65 1.10 2.73
CA PHE A 22 4.78 1.04 1.55
C PHE A 22 3.69 2.14 1.59
N PHE A 23 2.91 2.21 2.67
CA PHE A 23 1.82 3.19 2.76
C PHE A 23 2.34 4.62 2.83
N SER A 24 3.48 4.84 3.49
CA SER A 24 4.12 6.16 3.51
C SER A 24 4.51 6.62 2.11
N LEU A 25 5.09 5.74 1.30
CA LEU A 25 5.47 6.05 -0.09
C LEU A 25 4.25 6.16 -1.01
N ALA A 26 3.19 5.41 -0.74
CA ALA A 26 1.92 5.56 -1.47
C ALA A 26 1.29 6.95 -1.26
N ASP A 27 1.47 7.55 -0.08
CA ASP A 27 1.02 8.90 0.26
C ASP A 27 2.01 10.01 -0.12
N ASP A 28 3.20 9.66 -0.60
CA ASP A 28 4.24 10.62 -0.99
C ASP A 28 4.04 11.13 -2.44
N LYS A 29 4.07 12.45 -2.60
CA LYS A 29 4.00 13.17 -3.89
C LYS A 29 5.36 13.25 -4.60
N SER A 30 6.45 12.95 -3.91
CA SER A 30 7.80 13.05 -4.48
C SER A 30 7.98 12.08 -5.66
N SER A 31 8.79 12.49 -6.64
CA SER A 31 9.18 11.63 -7.77
C SER A 31 10.01 10.41 -7.32
N THR A 32 10.52 10.43 -6.09
CA THR A 32 11.31 9.32 -5.53
C THR A 32 10.45 8.19 -4.98
N ALA A 33 9.15 8.41 -4.76
CA ALA A 33 8.28 7.41 -4.15
C ALA A 33 8.22 6.08 -4.94
N GLY A 34 8.11 6.16 -6.27
CA GLY A 34 8.11 4.98 -7.14
C GLY A 34 9.42 4.21 -7.12
N PRO A 35 10.58 4.85 -7.38
CA PRO A 35 11.89 4.21 -7.25
C PRO A 35 12.11 3.55 -5.88
N ARG A 36 11.74 4.24 -4.79
CA ARG A 36 11.86 3.69 -3.42
C ARG A 36 10.96 2.49 -3.18
N LEU A 37 9.75 2.47 -3.75
CA LEU A 37 8.89 1.27 -3.71
C LEU A 37 9.59 0.08 -4.38
N ALA A 38 10.24 0.29 -5.51
CA ALA A 38 10.93 -0.79 -6.22
C ALA A 38 12.19 -1.28 -5.49
N ASP A 39 12.96 -0.35 -4.92
CA ASP A 39 14.28 -0.65 -4.36
C ASP A 39 14.24 -1.10 -2.89
N GLU A 40 13.31 -0.56 -2.10
CA GLU A 40 13.24 -0.77 -0.65
C GLU A 40 12.07 -1.68 -0.23
N VAL A 41 10.95 -1.65 -0.96
CA VAL A 41 9.71 -2.31 -0.51
C VAL A 41 9.46 -3.63 -1.23
N PHE A 42 9.58 -3.67 -2.56
CA PHE A 42 9.28 -4.87 -3.34
C PHE A 42 10.53 -5.70 -3.64
N THR A 43 10.31 -7.00 -3.87
CA THR A 43 11.33 -7.86 -4.47
C THR A 43 11.53 -7.51 -5.95
N PRO A 44 12.66 -7.87 -6.58
CA PRO A 44 12.90 -7.56 -8.00
C PRO A 44 11.84 -8.13 -8.96
N THR A 45 11.14 -9.18 -8.55
CA THR A 45 10.03 -9.84 -9.25
C THR A 45 8.68 -9.60 -8.59
N GLY A 46 8.59 -8.63 -7.68
CA GLY A 46 7.39 -8.36 -6.91
C GLY A 46 6.22 -7.93 -7.79
N LEU A 47 5.00 -8.19 -7.32
CA LEU A 47 3.78 -7.88 -8.05
C LEU A 47 2.87 -6.94 -7.24
N MET A 48 2.55 -5.79 -7.80
CA MET A 48 1.58 -4.84 -7.26
C MET A 48 0.32 -4.83 -8.13
N LYS A 49 -0.83 -5.14 -7.51
CA LYS A 49 -2.16 -5.04 -8.11
C LYS A 49 -2.98 -4.01 -7.33
N ASN A 50 -3.27 -2.89 -7.99
CA ASN A 50 -4.00 -1.76 -7.43
C ASN A 50 -5.31 -1.53 -8.21
N GLY A 51 -6.37 -2.27 -7.86
CA GLY A 51 -7.60 -2.30 -8.64
C GLY A 51 -7.35 -2.82 -10.06
N ALA A 52 -7.64 -1.99 -11.07
CA ALA A 52 -7.38 -2.34 -12.47
C ALA A 52 -5.91 -2.18 -12.90
N ALA A 53 -5.08 -1.49 -12.10
CA ALA A 53 -3.66 -1.31 -12.42
C ALA A 53 -2.82 -2.49 -11.92
N LYS A 54 -1.84 -2.90 -12.73
CA LYS A 54 -0.87 -3.95 -12.41
C LYS A 54 0.54 -3.43 -12.72
N PHE A 55 1.48 -3.66 -11.82
CA PHE A 55 2.91 -3.36 -12.00
C PHE A 55 3.72 -4.56 -11.52
N GLU A 56 4.61 -5.06 -12.37
CA GLU A 56 5.41 -6.25 -12.11
C GLU A 56 6.91 -5.97 -12.25
N GLY A 57 7.65 -6.36 -11.22
CA GLY A 57 9.09 -6.18 -11.12
C GLY A 57 9.57 -4.74 -10.97
N THR A 58 10.87 -4.58 -10.78
CA THR A 58 11.51 -3.29 -10.45
C THR A 58 11.16 -2.18 -11.43
N ALA A 59 11.20 -2.45 -12.73
CA ALA A 59 11.03 -1.43 -13.76
C ALA A 59 9.61 -0.82 -13.77
N GLU A 60 8.57 -1.62 -13.62
CA GLU A 60 7.19 -1.14 -13.60
C GLU A 60 6.81 -0.53 -12.26
N ILE A 61 7.24 -1.15 -11.15
CA ILE A 61 6.97 -0.63 -9.80
C ILE A 61 7.63 0.73 -9.60
N SER A 62 8.84 0.93 -10.14
CA SER A 62 9.55 2.21 -10.16
C SER A 62 8.71 3.34 -10.75
N LYS A 63 7.89 3.03 -11.76
CA LYS A 63 7.03 4.00 -12.47
C LYS A 63 5.59 4.05 -11.95
N SER A 64 5.23 3.22 -10.99
CA SER A 64 3.85 3.08 -10.48
C SER A 64 3.25 4.37 -9.92
N ARG A 65 4.08 5.37 -9.59
CA ARG A 65 3.67 6.63 -8.99
C ARG A 65 3.59 7.81 -9.96
N GLU A 66 4.11 7.68 -11.18
CA GLU A 66 4.23 8.80 -12.14
C GLU A 66 2.89 9.51 -12.41
N LYS A 67 1.79 8.75 -12.50
CA LYS A 67 0.43 9.27 -12.76
C LYS A 67 -0.49 9.20 -11.54
N ALA A 68 0.04 8.77 -10.40
CA ALA A 68 -0.78 8.48 -9.22
C ALA A 68 -1.39 9.72 -8.57
N TRP A 69 -0.95 10.92 -8.94
CA TRP A 69 -1.36 12.21 -8.42
C TRP A 69 -2.06 13.10 -9.45
N ASP A 70 -2.36 12.58 -10.65
CA ASP A 70 -2.99 13.37 -11.71
C ASP A 70 -4.37 13.87 -11.29
N ALA A 71 -5.16 13.01 -10.62
CA ALA A 71 -6.50 13.35 -10.12
C ALA A 71 -6.54 13.72 -8.62
N TYR A 72 -5.54 13.31 -7.84
CA TYR A 72 -5.51 13.47 -6.39
C TYR A 72 -4.78 14.75 -5.97
N GLU A 73 -5.38 15.48 -5.04
CA GLU A 73 -4.72 16.56 -4.31
C GLU A 73 -4.13 16.06 -2.99
N SER A 74 -4.76 15.09 -2.33
CA SER A 74 -4.22 14.49 -1.11
C SER A 74 -4.60 13.02 -1.02
N ARG A 75 -3.76 12.24 -0.35
CA ARG A 75 -4.05 10.87 0.07
C ARG A 75 -3.47 10.64 1.44
N LYS A 76 -4.20 9.90 2.26
CA LYS A 76 -3.75 9.43 3.56
C LYS A 76 -4.29 8.04 3.81
N HIS A 77 -3.41 7.04 3.72
CA HIS A 77 -3.71 5.69 4.12
C HIS A 77 -3.61 5.54 5.63
N SER A 78 -4.56 4.80 6.20
CA SER A 78 -4.53 4.39 7.60
C SER A 78 -4.63 2.87 7.66
N VAL A 79 -3.62 2.24 8.25
CA VAL A 79 -3.62 0.81 8.56
C VAL A 79 -4.42 0.61 9.85
N ILE A 80 -5.53 -0.12 9.79
CA ILE A 80 -6.43 -0.31 10.93
C ILE A 80 -6.11 -1.61 11.65
N LYS A 81 -6.03 -2.72 10.91
CA LYS A 81 -5.81 -4.04 11.49
C LYS A 81 -5.07 -4.96 10.53
N VAL A 82 -4.16 -5.76 11.06
CA VAL A 82 -3.41 -6.76 10.30
C VAL A 82 -3.74 -8.16 10.81
N PHE A 83 -3.93 -9.08 9.88
CA PHE A 83 -4.09 -10.50 10.10
C PHE A 83 -2.95 -11.24 9.40
N THR A 84 -2.53 -12.36 9.97
CA THR A 84 -1.48 -13.23 9.39
C THR A 84 -2.02 -14.65 9.27
N HIS A 85 -1.64 -15.34 8.20
CA HIS A 85 -1.82 -16.77 8.08
C HIS A 85 -0.62 -17.49 8.73
N GLY A 86 -0.81 -18.00 9.94
CA GLY A 86 0.25 -18.64 10.72
C GLY A 86 1.26 -17.64 11.28
N ASP A 87 2.34 -18.17 11.85
CA ASP A 87 3.26 -17.41 12.73
C ASP A 87 4.39 -16.70 11.98
N LYS A 88 4.58 -16.98 10.69
CA LYS A 88 5.70 -16.46 9.89
C LYS A 88 5.50 -15.02 9.41
N ALA A 89 4.29 -14.49 9.47
CA ALA A 89 3.94 -13.17 8.93
C ALA A 89 4.29 -13.00 7.43
N ASP A 90 4.19 -14.07 6.64
CA ASP A 90 4.54 -14.12 5.22
C ASP A 90 3.33 -14.06 4.26
N ASP A 91 2.12 -14.36 4.72
CA ASP A 91 0.86 -14.13 4.00
C ASP A 91 -0.12 -13.38 4.93
N LEU A 92 -0.43 -12.15 4.56
CA LEU A 92 -1.09 -11.17 5.42
C LEU A 92 -2.34 -10.62 4.77
N VAL A 93 -3.30 -10.25 5.61
CA VAL A 93 -4.44 -9.41 5.23
C VAL A 93 -4.40 -8.13 6.05
N VAL A 94 -4.44 -7.00 5.37
CA VAL A 94 -4.46 -5.66 5.98
C VAL A 94 -5.82 -5.02 5.71
N LEU A 95 -6.50 -4.60 6.77
CA LEU A 95 -7.66 -3.72 6.69
C LEU A 95 -7.21 -2.28 6.92
N GLY A 96 -7.71 -1.37 6.10
CA GLY A 96 -7.38 0.04 6.21
C GLY A 96 -8.44 0.96 5.60
N SER A 97 -8.13 2.25 5.62
CA SER A 97 -8.94 3.28 4.98
C SER A 97 -8.05 4.27 4.23
N LEU A 98 -8.59 4.84 3.16
CA LEU A 98 -7.99 5.95 2.42
C LEU A 98 -8.88 7.17 2.58
N ASP A 99 -8.32 8.26 3.10
CA ASP A 99 -8.87 9.61 2.99
C ASP A 99 -8.21 10.29 1.79
N ALA A 100 -9.02 10.69 0.81
CA ALA A 100 -8.57 11.27 -0.44
C ALA A 100 -9.23 12.63 -0.69
N GLY A 101 -8.39 13.62 -1.01
CA GLY A 101 -8.81 14.88 -1.61
C GLY A 101 -8.47 14.91 -3.10
N PHE A 102 -9.33 15.53 -3.89
CA PHE A 102 -9.20 15.60 -5.34
C PHE A 102 -9.00 17.05 -5.81
N LYS A 103 -8.41 17.22 -6.99
CA LYS A 103 -8.10 18.56 -7.54
C LYS A 103 -9.34 19.41 -7.87
N ASN A 104 -10.51 18.78 -8.01
CA ASN A 104 -11.79 19.49 -8.13
C ASN A 104 -12.34 20.01 -6.79
N GLY A 105 -11.58 19.87 -5.69
CA GLY A 105 -11.97 20.31 -4.35
C GLY A 105 -12.92 19.35 -3.62
N LYS A 106 -13.27 18.20 -4.22
CA LYS A 106 -14.05 17.16 -3.55
C LYS A 106 -13.15 16.23 -2.73
N SER A 107 -13.77 15.45 -1.86
CA SER A 107 -13.08 14.42 -1.06
C SER A 107 -13.93 13.16 -0.94
N ALA A 108 -13.28 12.04 -0.68
CA ALA A 108 -13.91 10.77 -0.39
C ALA A 108 -13.08 9.99 0.64
N VAL A 109 -13.78 9.23 1.48
CA VAL A 109 -13.17 8.27 2.39
C VAL A 109 -13.72 6.89 2.06
N GLY A 110 -12.83 5.90 1.98
CA GLY A 110 -13.23 4.53 1.68
C GLY A 110 -12.35 3.50 2.38
N GLY A 111 -12.96 2.37 2.75
CA GLY A 111 -12.24 1.22 3.29
C GLY A 111 -11.56 0.40 2.20
N PHE A 112 -10.48 -0.26 2.55
CA PHE A 112 -9.80 -1.23 1.70
C PHE A 112 -9.35 -2.46 2.48
N CYS A 113 -9.18 -3.56 1.75
CA CYS A 113 -8.50 -4.76 2.18
C CYS A 113 -7.31 -5.02 1.26
N VAL A 114 -6.15 -5.39 1.80
CA VAL A 114 -4.97 -5.75 1.00
C VAL A 114 -4.52 -7.14 1.40
N ARG A 115 -4.26 -8.01 0.42
CA ARG A 115 -3.43 -9.20 0.63
C ARG A 115 -1.98 -8.87 0.34
N ILE A 116 -1.09 -9.19 1.28
CA ILE A 116 0.35 -8.97 1.15
C ILE A 116 1.06 -10.31 1.31
N LYS A 117 1.97 -10.64 0.39
CA LYS A 117 2.95 -11.71 0.60
C LYS A 117 4.33 -11.13 0.82
N VAL A 118 4.99 -11.58 1.88
CA VAL A 118 6.30 -11.10 2.32
C VAL A 118 7.33 -12.20 2.10
N GLU A 119 8.38 -11.86 1.36
CA GLU A 119 9.54 -12.72 1.19
C GLU A 119 10.61 -12.35 2.23
N GLY A 120 11.23 -13.37 2.85
CA GLY A 120 12.23 -13.17 3.89
C GLY A 120 11.67 -12.61 5.21
N ALA A 121 10.42 -12.95 5.56
CA ALA A 121 9.72 -12.45 6.75
C ALA A 121 10.45 -12.74 8.08
N GLU A 122 11.21 -13.83 8.15
CA GLU A 122 12.02 -14.22 9.32
C GLU A 122 13.41 -13.54 9.35
N GLY A 123 13.75 -12.78 8.30
CA GLY A 123 15.03 -12.09 8.15
C GLY A 123 15.02 -10.61 8.54
N SER A 124 16.16 -9.94 8.38
CA SER A 124 16.32 -8.52 8.74
C SER A 124 15.87 -7.53 7.65
N LYS A 125 15.59 -8.01 6.43
CA LYS A 125 15.22 -7.18 5.28
C LYS A 125 14.08 -7.81 4.46
N PRO A 126 12.89 -8.00 5.07
CA PRO A 126 11.73 -8.52 4.35
C PRO A 126 11.31 -7.56 3.25
N ARG A 127 10.76 -8.11 2.16
CA ARG A 127 10.24 -7.36 1.02
C ARG A 127 8.94 -7.97 0.52
N LEU A 128 8.13 -7.17 -0.17
CA LEU A 128 6.85 -7.62 -0.70
C LEU A 128 7.05 -8.36 -2.02
N GLY A 129 6.63 -9.63 -2.06
CA GLY A 129 6.48 -10.40 -3.29
C GLY A 129 5.12 -10.17 -3.94
N LEU A 130 4.08 -9.89 -3.14
CA LEU A 130 2.74 -9.56 -3.61
C LEU A 130 2.14 -8.42 -2.78
N TYR A 131 1.49 -7.50 -3.46
CA TYR A 131 0.51 -6.56 -2.92
C TYR A 131 -0.73 -6.58 -3.81
N GLU A 132 -1.89 -6.93 -3.26
CA GLU A 132 -3.16 -6.98 -3.99
C GLU A 132 -4.27 -6.33 -3.18
N VAL A 133 -4.77 -5.18 -3.65
CA VAL A 133 -5.84 -4.44 -2.98
C VAL A 133 -7.22 -4.80 -3.52
N PHE A 134 -8.16 -4.88 -2.60
CA PHE A 134 -9.60 -5.01 -2.81
C PHE A 134 -10.26 -3.80 -2.15
N ALA A 135 -10.84 -2.91 -2.96
CA ALA A 135 -11.46 -1.68 -2.47
C ALA A 135 -12.70 -1.35 -3.32
N ASP A 136 -13.69 -0.71 -2.69
CA ASP A 136 -14.78 -0.08 -3.41
C ASP A 136 -14.31 1.27 -3.96
N HIS A 137 -14.16 1.35 -5.29
CA HIS A 137 -13.77 2.57 -5.98
C HIS A 137 -14.95 3.50 -6.29
N GLY A 138 -16.20 3.05 -6.11
CA GLY A 138 -17.41 3.80 -6.45
C GLY A 138 -17.43 5.22 -5.85
N PRO A 139 -17.23 5.39 -4.52
CA PRO A 139 -17.19 6.70 -3.88
C PRO A 139 -16.12 7.63 -4.45
N PHE A 140 -14.92 7.11 -4.74
CA PHE A 140 -13.81 7.88 -5.29
C PHE A 140 -14.10 8.32 -6.74
N VAL A 141 -14.64 7.41 -7.56
CA VAL A 141 -15.02 7.71 -8.95
C VAL A 141 -16.14 8.75 -9.01
N ALA A 142 -17.13 8.67 -8.11
CA ALA A 142 -18.19 9.66 -8.02
C ALA A 142 -17.63 11.04 -7.64
N ALA A 143 -16.75 11.11 -6.64
CA ALA A 143 -16.14 12.36 -6.19
C ALA A 143 -15.24 13.00 -7.27
N MET A 144 -14.51 12.22 -8.07
CA MET A 144 -13.67 12.74 -9.17
C MET A 144 -14.48 13.34 -10.34
N LYS A 145 -15.74 12.93 -10.51
CA LYS A 145 -16.61 13.38 -11.62
C LYS A 145 -17.56 14.51 -11.23
N ALA A 146 -17.69 14.80 -9.94
CA ALA A 146 -18.55 15.85 -9.39
C ALA A 146 -17.93 17.23 -9.50
#